data_AF-A0A2M8P266-F1
#
_entry.id   AF-A0A2M8P266-F1
#
_cell.length_a   1.000
_cell.length_b   1.000
_cell.length_c   1.000
_cell.angle_alpha   90.00
_cell.angle_beta   90.00
_cell.angle_gamma   90.00
#
_symmetry.space_group_name_H-M   'P 1'
#
loop_
_entity.id
_entity.type
_entity.pdbx_description
1 polymer ?
#
loop_
_entity_poly.entity_id
_entity_poly.type
_entity_poly.pdbx_seq_one_letter_code
_entity_poly.pdbx_strand_id
1 'polypeptide(L)' 'MDTRTFDQIYAYVPGHQRQALQEFRQNHPPRTTTHHGVVWEYLVAGDKSNPPLLLLVGGLRVADAAYENIP' A
#
# COMPACT_ATOMS: atom_id res chain seq x y z
N MET A 1 14.53 1.93 -10.25
CA MET A 1 13.53 0.92 -9.86
C MET A 1 14.24 -0.10 -9.00
N ASP A 2 13.68 -0.44 -7.85
CA ASP A 2 14.18 -1.54 -7.03
C ASP A 2 13.96 -2.85 -7.79
N THR A 3 15.01 -3.65 -7.96
CA THR A 3 15.00 -4.90 -8.74
C THR A 3 14.71 -6.13 -7.88
N ARG A 4 14.56 -5.95 -6.57
CA ARG A 4 14.33 -7.04 -5.62
C ARG A 4 12.88 -7.54 -5.70
N THR A 5 12.70 -8.84 -5.54
CA THR A 5 11.36 -9.46 -5.47
C THR A 5 10.68 -9.15 -4.13
N PHE A 6 9.37 -9.36 -4.04
CA PHE A 6 8.61 -9.23 -2.79
C PHE A 6 9.28 -10.00 -1.64
N ASP A 7 9.60 -11.28 -1.87
CA ASP A 7 10.24 -12.12 -0.86
C ASP A 7 11.62 -11.63 -0.46
N GLN A 8 12.38 -11.00 -1.38
CA GLN A 8 13.68 -10.41 -1.07
C GLN A 8 13.56 -9.12 -0.25
N ILE A 9 12.55 -8.30 -0.53
CA ILE A 9 12.30 -7.04 0.20
C ILE A 9 11.84 -7.35 1.63
N TYR A 10 10.99 -8.36 1.79
CA TYR A 10 10.37 -8.69 3.08
C TYR A 10 10.98 -9.92 3.75
N ALA A 11 12.17 -10.39 3.36
CA ALA A 11 12.77 -11.64 3.85
C ALA A 11 12.82 -11.77 5.39
N TYR A 12 12.93 -10.66 6.11
CA TYR A 12 13.04 -10.60 7.57
C TYR A 12 11.72 -10.28 8.29
N VAL A 13 10.62 -10.12 7.56
CA VAL A 13 9.29 -9.88 8.14
C VAL A 13 8.68 -11.23 8.57
N PRO A 14 8.10 -11.33 9.77
CA PRO A 14 7.39 -12.53 10.22
C PRO A 14 6.41 -13.06 9.18
N GLY A 15 6.34 -14.38 9.00
CA GLY A 15 5.58 -15.02 7.93
C GLY A 15 4.10 -14.60 7.85
N HIS A 16 3.44 -14.45 9.02
CA HIS A 16 2.05 -14.02 9.08
C HIS A 16 1.84 -12.57 8.60
N GLN A 17 2.77 -11.66 8.90
CA GLN A 17 2.71 -10.27 8.40
C GLN A 17 2.96 -10.20 6.90
N ARG A 18 3.91 -11.00 6.38
CA ARG A 18 4.15 -11.08 4.92
C ARG A 18 2.93 -11.57 4.17
N GLN A 19 2.30 -12.62 4.69
CA GLN A 19 1.07 -13.17 4.11
C GLN A 19 -0.06 -12.14 4.14
N ALA A 20 -0.27 -11.46 5.28
CA ALA A 20 -1.28 -10.41 5.41
C ALA A 20 -1.06 -9.27 4.42
N LEU A 21 0.19 -8.80 4.25
CA LEU A 21 0.53 -7.78 3.26
C LEU A 21 0.28 -8.26 1.82
N GLN A 22 0.61 -9.52 1.51
CA GLN A 22 0.38 -10.09 0.18
C GLN A 22 -1.11 -10.18 -0.14
N GLU A 23 -1.92 -10.67 0.80
CA GLU A 23 -3.38 -10.73 0.70
C GLU A 23 -3.99 -9.33 0.57
N PHE A 24 -3.49 -8.35 1.35
CA PHE A 24 -3.92 -6.97 1.26
C PHE A 24 -3.70 -6.39 -0.15
N ARG A 25 -2.52 -6.60 -0.75
CA ARG A 25 -2.20 -6.13 -2.12
C ARG A 25 -3.08 -6.76 -3.19
N GLN A 26 -3.43 -8.03 -3.06
CA GLN A 26 -4.31 -8.72 -4.00
C GLN A 26 -5.73 -8.14 -3.98
N ASN A 27 -6.21 -7.74 -2.81
CA ASN A 27 -7.57 -7.22 -2.62
C ASN A 27 -7.68 -5.69 -2.83
N HIS A 28 -6.55 -4.97 -2.78
CA HIS A 28 -6.50 -3.51 -2.93
C HIS A 28 -5.55 -3.12 -4.07
N PRO A 29 -5.94 -3.36 -5.34
CA PRO A 29 -5.10 -3.01 -6.47
C PRO A 29 -4.85 -1.50 -6.53
N PRO A 30 -3.62 -1.06 -6.87
CA PRO A 30 -3.30 0.36 -7.00
C PRO A 30 -4.17 1.07 -8.02
N ARG A 31 -4.50 2.32 -7.70
CA ARG A 31 -5.21 3.24 -8.58
C ARG A 31 -4.32 4.41 -8.91
N THR A 32 -4.54 5.01 -10.07
CA THR A 32 -3.80 6.20 -10.50
C THR A 32 -4.74 7.37 -10.71
N THR A 33 -4.31 8.57 -10.36
CA THR A 33 -4.98 9.83 -10.71
C THR A 33 -3.97 10.86 -11.17
N THR A 34 -4.37 11.78 -12.05
CA THR A 34 -3.52 12.89 -12.48
C THR A 34 -4.03 14.17 -11.86
N HIS A 35 -3.17 14.87 -11.12
CA HIS A 35 -3.48 16.14 -10.49
C HIS A 35 -2.37 17.15 -10.79
N HIS A 36 -2.73 18.29 -11.40
CA HIS A 36 -1.79 19.31 -11.88
C HIS A 36 -0.62 18.76 -12.74
N GLY A 37 -0.91 17.78 -13.60
CA GLY A 37 0.09 17.14 -14.48
C GLY A 37 0.99 16.12 -13.78
N VAL A 38 0.79 15.86 -12.49
CA VAL A 38 1.51 14.82 -11.73
C VAL A 38 0.65 13.58 -11.63
N VAL A 39 1.20 12.43 -11.99
CA VAL A 39 0.55 11.12 -11.81
C VAL A 39 0.80 10.64 -10.38
N TRP A 40 -0.28 10.37 -9.66
CA TRP A 40 -0.27 9.81 -8.31
C TRP A 40 -0.79 8.39 -8.35
N GLU A 41 -0.06 7.47 -7.73
CA GLU A 41 -0.53 6.13 -7.44
C GLU A 41 -0.97 6.06 -5.97
N TYR A 42 -2.12 5.43 -5.70
CA TYR A 42 -2.69 5.33 -4.36
C TYR A 42 -3.51 4.05 -4.18
N LEU A 43 -3.71 3.68 -2.92
CA LEU A 43 -4.62 2.60 -2.51
C LEU A 43 -5.88 3.21 -1.91
N VAL A 44 -7.02 2.51 -2.07
CA VAL A 44 -8.27 2.88 -1.41
C VAL A 44 -8.96 1.63 -0.90
N ALA A 45 -9.41 1.69 0.35
CA ALA A 45 -10.04 0.60 1.07
C ALA A 45 -11.10 1.17 2.04
N GLY A 46 -11.82 0.28 2.72
CA GLY A 46 -12.84 0.64 3.69
C GLY A 46 -14.19 1.06 3.08
N ASP A 47 -15.13 1.37 3.97
CA ASP A 47 -16.50 1.77 3.64
C ASP A 47 -16.63 3.28 3.38
N LYS A 48 -17.41 3.66 2.36
CA LYS A 48 -17.63 5.06 1.95
C LYS A 48 -18.56 5.85 2.88
N SER A 49 -19.21 5.21 3.85
CA SER A 49 -20.11 5.83 4.83
C SER A 49 -19.37 6.59 5.94
N ASN A 50 -18.07 6.37 6.08
CA ASN A 50 -17.23 7.05 7.08
C ASN A 50 -16.38 8.18 6.45
N PRO A 51 -15.96 9.18 7.24
CA PRO A 51 -15.01 10.17 6.77
C PRO A 51 -13.71 9.53 6.27
N PRO A 52 -13.15 9.99 5.13
CA PRO A 52 -11.94 9.42 4.58
C PRO A 52 -10.73 9.73 5.48
N LEU A 53 -9.90 8.72 5.73
CA LEU A 53 -8.58 8.87 6.34
C LEU A 53 -7.51 8.84 5.25
N LEU A 54 -6.65 9.86 5.20
CA LEU A 54 -5.50 9.89 4.30
C LEU A 54 -4.24 9.49 5.06
N LEU A 55 -3.63 8.39 4.64
CA LEU A 55 -2.34 7.93 5.15
C LEU A 55 -1.24 8.28 4.15
N LEU A 56 -0.33 9.17 4.54
CA LEU A 56 0.86 9.49 3.78
C LEU A 56 2.03 8.69 4.32
N VAL A 57 2.41 7.65 3.58
CA VAL A 57 3.58 6.82 3.89
C VAL A 57 4.86 7.61 3.64
N GLY A 58 5.63 7.87 4.70
CA GLY A 58 6.96 8.48 4.58
C GLY A 58 8.01 7.48 4.08
N GLY A 59 9.27 7.92 3.93
CA GLY A 59 10.52 7.13 3.82
C GLY A 59 10.63 6.05 2.74
N LEU A 60 9.72 5.08 2.75
CA LEU A 60 9.69 3.89 1.90
C LEU A 60 9.08 4.14 0.52
N ARG A 61 8.30 5.22 0.33
CA ARG A 61 7.65 5.60 -0.94
C ARG A 61 6.72 4.52 -1.53
N VAL A 62 6.20 3.60 -0.72
CA VAL A 62 5.25 2.56 -1.17
C VAL A 62 3.95 2.71 -0.41
N ALA A 63 2.83 2.90 -1.15
CA ALA A 63 1.50 3.26 -0.61
C ALA A 63 0.97 2.29 0.46
N ASP A 64 1.35 1.01 0.42
CA ASP A 64 0.96 -0.02 1.39
C ASP A 64 1.89 -0.15 2.60
N ALA A 65 2.90 0.70 2.74
CA ALA A 65 3.82 0.60 3.88
C ALA A 65 3.13 0.77 5.24
N ALA A 66 1.91 1.34 5.27
CA ALA A 66 1.07 1.47 6.45
C ALA A 66 -0.15 0.53 6.46
N TYR A 67 -0.12 -0.61 5.74
CA TYR A 67 -1.31 -1.46 5.52
C TYR A 67 -2.06 -1.87 6.79
N GLU A 68 -1.36 -2.09 7.91
CA GLU A 68 -1.99 -2.44 9.20
C GLU A 68 -2.90 -1.33 9.77
N ASN A 69 -2.79 -0.11 9.26
CA ASN A 69 -3.60 1.05 9.65
C ASN A 69 -4.70 1.37 8.63
N ILE A 70 -4.79 0.61 7.54
CA ILE A 70 -5.81 0.79 6.52
C ILE A 70 -7.06 0.00 6.98
N PRO A 71 -8.21 0.67 7.22
CA PRO A 71 -9.44 0.02 7.70
C PRO A 71 -10.09 -0.91 6.66
#